data_AF-Q5BXU0-F1
#
_entry.id   AF-Q5BXU0-F1
#
_cell.length_a   1.000
_cell.length_b   1.000
_cell.length_c   1.000
_cell.angle_alpha   90.00
_cell.angle_beta   90.00
_cell.angle_gamma   90.00
#
_symmetry.space_group_name_H-M   'P 1'
#
loop_
_entity.id
_entity.type
_entity.pdbx_description
1 polymer ?
#
loop_
_entity_poly.entity_id
_entity_poly.type
_entity_poly.pdbx_seq_one_letter_code
_entity_poly.pdbx_strand_id
1 'polypeptide(L)'
;NYRFLMASKNDNCPSKLEGIDAELSKIDEKLSSFDDCRKRTFDLLESQLSSLQSVLQNADNRMDFKQHTGLFVSTAKSKLSDYIKAHRDIHLPISKFGKLVDKSFVDELSHLTTYFTNNEKKESRISKSITKPALKTSSLYKDSLSTKAPDDLLRLVIIEHLLREGHESLAVDLMHNFGFTQEEIGLEKFKELSDLVSSTQRGELEPAKKWLSDNREELGDKAKQLEYCLAKLDFLSTIQTEPVNPSEVIQSARQLVPFASDYSSDFEHLMGSLVFIGRSLEDTPYADLALPINPTKVSPESSQVIKNGNGFTTDDENTLSASPITKHKTEGTNALTEAANLFKACCCYHLNLSDTDPLLTAFSSGCRVLTRLHSLQRAIACLSK
;
A
#
# COMPACT_ATOMS: atom_id res chain seq x y z
N ASN A 1 -9.05 6.76 -14.97
CA ASN A 1 -8.34 8.03 -14.70
C ASN A 1 -8.43 8.50 -13.23
N TYR A 2 -8.44 7.58 -12.25
CA TYR A 2 -8.58 7.90 -10.82
C TYR A 2 -7.26 8.01 -10.03
N ARG A 3 -6.12 8.12 -10.73
CA ARG A 3 -4.79 8.12 -10.09
C ARG A 3 -4.26 9.53 -9.75
N PHE A 4 -5.00 10.60 -10.05
CA PHE A 4 -4.42 11.96 -10.08
C PHE A 4 -5.00 13.00 -9.10
N LEU A 5 -5.91 12.63 -8.19
CA LEU A 5 -6.51 13.61 -7.25
C LEU A 5 -6.20 13.37 -5.76
N MET A 6 -5.40 12.36 -5.41
CA MET A 6 -4.86 12.15 -4.05
C MET A 6 -3.55 12.92 -3.80
N ALA A 7 -3.33 14.01 -4.52
CA ALA A 7 -2.14 14.85 -4.40
C ALA A 7 -2.58 16.30 -4.18
N SER A 8 -2.99 16.62 -2.94
CA SER A 8 -3.01 18.02 -2.53
C SER A 8 -2.60 18.16 -1.08
N LYS A 9 -1.33 18.56 -0.94
CA LYS A 9 -0.74 19.32 0.16
C LYS A 9 -0.45 18.55 1.44
N ASN A 10 0.48 17.60 1.33
CA ASN A 10 1.49 17.39 2.37
C ASN A 10 2.86 17.29 1.66
N ASP A 11 3.32 18.42 1.12
CA ASP A 11 4.41 18.57 0.11
C ASP A 11 5.82 18.19 0.59
N ASN A 12 5.97 17.36 1.63
CA ASN A 12 7.29 16.98 2.15
C ASN A 12 7.47 15.47 2.40
N CYS A 13 6.41 14.67 2.36
CA CYS A 13 6.50 13.21 2.43
C CYS A 13 6.86 12.57 1.07
N PRO A 14 6.20 12.92 -0.06
CA PRO A 14 6.54 12.33 -1.35
C PRO A 14 7.97 12.71 -1.80
N SER A 15 8.44 13.93 -1.52
CA SER A 15 9.81 14.36 -1.85
C SER A 15 10.88 13.63 -1.04
N LYS A 16 10.62 13.30 0.23
CA LYS A 16 11.50 12.47 1.06
C LYS A 16 11.57 11.03 0.54
N LEU A 17 10.40 10.45 0.22
CA LEU A 17 10.31 9.10 -0.35
C LEU A 17 10.97 9.02 -1.73
N GLU A 18 10.78 10.02 -2.59
CA GLU A 18 11.48 10.14 -3.88
C GLU A 18 13.00 10.25 -3.69
N GLY A 19 13.46 10.97 -2.67
CA GLY A 19 14.88 11.04 -2.32
C GLY A 19 15.45 9.67 -1.91
N ILE A 20 14.70 8.91 -1.11
CA ILE A 20 15.06 7.54 -0.69
C ILE A 20 15.09 6.61 -1.92
N ASP A 21 14.07 6.68 -2.77
CA ASP A 21 13.98 5.86 -3.99
C ASP A 21 15.07 6.19 -5.01
N ALA A 22 15.47 7.46 -5.11
CA ALA A 22 16.58 7.89 -5.96
C ALA A 22 17.92 7.36 -5.44
N GLU A 23 18.16 7.38 -4.13
CA GLU A 23 19.37 6.78 -3.55
C GLU A 23 19.36 5.25 -3.65
N LEU A 24 18.20 4.59 -3.54
CA LEU A 24 18.07 3.15 -3.79
C LEU A 24 18.42 2.78 -5.23
N SER A 25 17.94 3.55 -6.20
CA SER A 25 18.25 3.35 -7.61
C SER A 25 19.76 3.46 -7.87
N LYS A 26 20.43 4.42 -7.21
CA LYS A 26 21.91 4.54 -7.27
C LYS A 26 22.63 3.34 -6.66
N ILE A 27 22.08 2.76 -5.60
CA ILE A 27 22.65 1.56 -4.98
C ILE A 27 22.50 0.37 -5.92
N ASP A 28 21.33 0.17 -6.52
CA ASP A 28 21.08 -0.90 -7.49
C ASP A 28 22.00 -0.78 -8.72
N GLU A 29 22.20 0.43 -9.24
CA GLU A 29 23.16 0.69 -10.32
C GLU A 29 24.60 0.34 -9.92
N LYS A 30 25.01 0.70 -8.70
CA LYS A 30 26.36 0.42 -8.19
C LYS A 30 26.58 -1.06 -7.90
N LEU A 31 25.58 -1.76 -7.37
CA LEU A 31 25.60 -3.21 -7.18
C LEU A 31 25.70 -3.92 -8.53
N SER A 32 24.88 -3.53 -9.50
CA SER A 32 24.93 -4.09 -10.86
C SER A 32 26.29 -3.87 -11.51
N SER A 33 26.85 -2.65 -11.41
CA SER A 33 28.19 -2.34 -11.91
C SER A 33 29.29 -3.15 -11.21
N PHE A 34 29.14 -3.42 -9.92
CA PHE A 34 30.08 -4.24 -9.15
C PHE A 34 30.01 -5.71 -9.58
N ASP A 35 28.81 -6.27 -9.73
CA ASP A 35 28.61 -7.64 -10.22
C ASP A 35 29.16 -7.83 -11.64
N ASP A 36 28.93 -6.85 -12.51
CA ASP A 36 29.52 -6.80 -13.84
C ASP A 36 31.07 -6.79 -13.80
N CYS A 37 31.65 -5.97 -12.92
CA CYS A 37 33.10 -5.89 -12.74
C CYS A 37 33.67 -7.21 -12.20
N ARG A 38 32.99 -7.81 -11.21
CA ARG A 38 33.30 -9.12 -10.64
C ARG A 38 33.34 -10.16 -11.75
N LYS A 39 32.23 -10.31 -12.49
CA LYS A 39 32.09 -11.30 -13.56
C LYS A 39 33.19 -11.15 -14.62
N ARG A 40 33.38 -9.94 -15.18
CA ARG A 40 34.43 -9.67 -16.18
C ARG A 40 35.84 -9.97 -15.67
N THR A 41 36.11 -9.68 -14.40
CA THR A 41 37.42 -9.94 -13.78
C THR A 41 37.68 -11.43 -13.66
N PHE A 42 36.72 -12.20 -13.12
CA PHE A 42 36.86 -13.64 -12.97
C PHE A 42 36.92 -14.36 -14.32
N ASP A 43 36.05 -14.01 -15.28
CA ASP A 43 36.04 -14.60 -16.63
C ASP A 43 37.40 -14.38 -17.35
N LEU A 44 37.99 -13.18 -17.23
CA LEU A 44 39.29 -12.88 -17.82
C LEU A 44 40.42 -13.68 -17.16
N LEU A 45 40.38 -13.81 -15.83
CA LEU A 45 41.39 -14.57 -15.10
C LEU A 45 41.32 -16.06 -15.43
N GLU A 46 40.12 -16.62 -15.52
CA GLU A 46 39.89 -18.01 -15.91
C GLU A 46 40.36 -18.29 -17.34
N SER A 47 40.09 -17.37 -18.27
CA SER A 47 40.60 -17.45 -19.65
C SER A 47 42.14 -17.42 -19.69
N GLN A 48 42.77 -16.53 -18.94
CA GLN A 48 44.25 -16.48 -18.89
C GLN A 48 44.86 -17.69 -18.18
N LEU A 49 44.21 -18.24 -17.16
CA LEU A 49 44.62 -19.47 -16.48
C LEU A 49 44.58 -20.66 -17.44
N SER A 50 43.50 -20.77 -18.22
CA SER A 50 43.34 -21.80 -19.26
C SER A 50 44.41 -21.69 -20.34
N SER A 51 44.72 -20.46 -20.78
CA SER A 51 45.81 -20.19 -21.72
C SER A 51 47.17 -20.61 -21.14
N LEU A 52 47.45 -20.28 -19.87
CA LEU A 52 48.69 -20.66 -19.20
C LEU A 52 48.82 -22.19 -19.07
N GLN A 53 47.72 -22.88 -18.75
CA GLN A 53 47.68 -24.33 -18.66
C GLN A 53 47.99 -25.00 -20.01
N SER A 54 47.49 -24.44 -21.11
CA SER A 54 47.81 -24.93 -22.46
C SER A 54 49.29 -24.74 -22.84
N VAL A 55 49.90 -23.62 -22.44
CA VAL A 55 51.33 -23.36 -22.66
C VAL A 55 52.19 -24.33 -21.84
N LEU A 56 51.74 -24.69 -20.64
CA LEU A 56 52.43 -25.63 -19.76
C LEU A 56 52.36 -27.08 -20.28
N GLN A 57 51.27 -27.46 -20.96
CA GLN A 57 51.14 -28.78 -21.61
C GLN A 57 51.95 -28.93 -22.90
N ASN A 58 52.27 -27.83 -23.58
CA ASN A 58 52.99 -27.81 -24.88
C ASN A 58 54.50 -27.48 -24.75
N ALA A 59 55.07 -27.59 -23.55
CA ALA A 59 56.32 -26.91 -23.18
C ALA A 59 57.60 -27.50 -23.80
N ASP A 60 58.22 -26.75 -24.74
CA ASP A 60 59.64 -26.88 -25.12
C ASP A 60 60.45 -25.58 -24.81
N ASN A 61 59.80 -24.42 -24.62
CA ASN A 61 60.46 -23.12 -24.38
C ASN A 61 60.19 -22.52 -22.99
N ARG A 62 61.23 -22.50 -22.14
CA ARG A 62 61.22 -21.93 -20.77
C ARG A 62 61.03 -20.40 -20.73
N MET A 63 61.33 -19.70 -21.82
CA MET A 63 61.22 -18.23 -21.91
C MET A 63 59.77 -17.75 -22.09
N ASP A 64 58.96 -18.46 -22.87
CA ASP A 64 57.55 -18.12 -23.13
C ASP A 64 56.71 -18.26 -21.86
N PHE A 65 56.98 -19.30 -21.06
CA PHE A 65 56.30 -19.51 -19.78
C PHE A 65 56.53 -18.36 -18.78
N LYS A 66 57.78 -17.86 -18.67
CA LYS A 66 58.10 -16.74 -17.78
C LYS A 66 57.41 -15.44 -18.20
N GLN A 67 57.27 -15.20 -19.51
CA GLN A 67 56.57 -14.04 -20.03
C GLN A 67 55.05 -14.13 -19.81
N HIS A 68 54.44 -15.30 -20.08
CA HIS A 68 53.00 -15.52 -19.87
C HIS A 68 52.60 -15.45 -18.39
N THR A 69 53.40 -16.02 -17.49
CA THR A 69 53.18 -15.91 -16.03
C THR A 69 53.31 -14.46 -15.54
N GLY A 70 54.31 -13.71 -16.01
CA GLY A 70 54.47 -12.29 -15.68
C GLY A 70 53.27 -11.43 -16.12
N LEU A 71 52.77 -11.68 -17.34
CA LEU A 71 51.59 -10.99 -17.87
C LEU A 71 50.33 -11.32 -17.07
N PHE A 72 50.12 -12.60 -16.72
CA PHE A 72 49.01 -13.02 -15.87
C PHE A 72 49.02 -12.32 -14.52
N VAL A 73 50.16 -12.35 -13.82
CA VAL A 73 50.29 -11.70 -12.50
C VAL A 73 50.03 -10.20 -12.58
N SER A 74 50.55 -9.52 -13.60
CA SER A 74 50.32 -8.09 -13.80
C SER A 74 48.84 -7.76 -14.08
N THR A 75 48.19 -8.58 -14.91
CA THR A 75 46.77 -8.43 -15.27
C THR A 75 45.89 -8.69 -14.05
N ALA A 76 46.16 -9.76 -13.30
CA ALA A 76 45.45 -10.10 -12.08
C ALA A 76 45.56 -9.01 -11.02
N LYS A 77 46.77 -8.46 -10.82
CA LYS A 77 46.99 -7.36 -9.88
C LYS A 77 46.19 -6.11 -10.28
N SER A 78 46.17 -5.77 -11.57
CA SER A 78 45.41 -4.62 -12.06
C SER A 78 43.91 -4.83 -11.88
N LYS A 79 43.37 -5.99 -12.29
CA LYS A 79 41.93 -6.26 -12.23
C LYS A 79 41.41 -6.42 -10.81
N LEU A 80 42.20 -7.03 -9.92
CA LEU A 80 41.87 -7.07 -8.50
C LEU A 80 41.83 -5.66 -7.88
N SER A 81 42.72 -4.76 -8.32
CA SER A 81 42.65 -3.36 -7.89
C SER A 81 41.38 -2.66 -8.37
N ASP A 82 40.92 -2.94 -9.59
CA ASP A 82 39.67 -2.37 -10.13
C ASP A 82 38.44 -2.95 -9.43
N TYR A 83 38.45 -4.25 -9.12
CA TYR A 83 37.43 -4.93 -8.31
C TYR A 83 37.30 -4.31 -6.90
N ILE A 84 38.42 -4.09 -6.20
CA ILE A 84 38.42 -3.47 -4.86
C ILE A 84 37.87 -2.04 -4.92
N LYS A 85 38.20 -1.28 -5.97
CA LYS A 85 37.64 0.07 -6.17
C LYS A 85 36.13 0.01 -6.39
N ALA A 86 35.67 -0.88 -7.27
CA ALA A 86 34.24 -1.06 -7.54
C ALA A 86 33.46 -1.47 -6.28
N HIS A 87 34.04 -2.34 -5.43
CA HIS A 87 33.46 -2.70 -4.13
C HIS A 87 33.34 -1.49 -3.19
N ARG A 88 34.42 -0.69 -3.08
CA ARG A 88 34.44 0.48 -2.19
C ARG A 88 33.42 1.54 -2.58
N ASP A 89 33.17 1.69 -3.88
CA ASP A 89 32.24 2.68 -4.42
C ASP A 89 30.77 2.44 -4.01
N ILE A 90 30.43 1.24 -3.52
CA ILE A 90 29.08 0.90 -3.03
C ILE A 90 28.85 1.44 -1.61
N HIS A 91 29.90 1.55 -0.78
CA HIS A 91 29.75 1.97 0.63
C HIS A 91 29.21 3.38 0.80
N LEU A 92 29.59 4.31 -0.08
CA LEU A 92 29.17 5.71 0.02
C LEU A 92 27.66 5.88 -0.22
N PRO A 93 27.07 5.35 -1.31
CA PRO A 93 25.62 5.27 -1.49
C PRO A 93 24.89 4.60 -0.32
N ILE A 94 25.39 3.46 0.16
CA ILE A 94 24.78 2.74 1.31
C ILE A 94 24.76 3.61 2.57
N SER A 95 25.87 4.27 2.89
CA SER A 95 25.95 5.16 4.06
C SER A 95 25.04 6.37 3.93
N LYS A 96 24.94 6.96 2.73
CA LYS A 96 24.01 8.07 2.46
C LYS A 96 22.56 7.63 2.61
N PHE A 97 22.23 6.45 2.09
CA PHE A 97 20.90 5.86 2.23
C PHE A 97 20.55 5.63 3.71
N GLY A 98 21.44 5.03 4.51
CA GLY A 98 21.21 4.85 5.95
C GLY A 98 20.91 6.18 6.66
N LYS A 99 21.73 7.21 6.43
CA LYS A 99 21.49 8.55 6.97
C LYS A 99 20.18 9.17 6.49
N LEU A 100 19.78 8.90 5.25
CA LEU A 100 18.54 9.41 4.68
C LEU A 100 17.33 8.70 5.27
N VAL A 101 17.42 7.39 5.51
CA VAL A 101 16.42 6.61 6.26
C VAL A 101 16.30 7.18 7.67
N ASP A 102 17.41 7.29 8.41
CA ASP A 102 17.41 7.86 9.76
C ASP A 102 16.78 9.27 9.77
N LYS A 103 17.13 10.12 8.80
CA LYS A 103 16.55 11.48 8.71
C LYS A 103 15.07 11.50 8.30
N SER A 104 14.62 10.49 7.54
CA SER A 104 13.25 10.45 7.02
C SER A 104 12.27 9.81 7.99
N PHE A 105 12.75 8.93 8.87
CA PHE A 105 11.96 8.13 9.81
C PHE A 105 12.16 8.51 11.29
N VAL A 106 12.82 9.64 11.61
CA VAL A 106 12.93 10.15 13.00
C VAL A 106 11.68 10.95 13.42
N ASP A 107 11.16 10.57 14.59
CA ASP A 107 10.02 11.09 15.39
C ASP A 107 8.76 11.53 14.62
N GLU A 108 8.10 10.55 13.99
CA GLU A 108 6.73 10.68 13.47
C GLU A 108 5.72 11.16 14.53
N LEU A 109 5.99 10.98 15.82
CA LEU A 109 5.13 11.50 16.89
C LEU A 109 5.12 13.04 16.93
N SER A 110 6.19 13.72 16.47
CA SER A 110 6.18 15.18 16.30
C SER A 110 5.23 15.63 15.17
N HIS A 111 5.03 14.77 14.17
CA HIS A 111 4.04 14.98 13.11
C HIS A 111 2.61 14.71 13.60
N LEU A 112 2.40 13.87 14.61
CA LEU A 112 1.09 13.71 15.24
C LEU A 112 0.63 15.01 15.91
N THR A 113 1.52 15.68 16.64
CA THR A 113 1.22 17.02 17.18
C THR A 113 0.84 17.98 16.06
N THR A 114 1.50 17.89 14.91
CA THR A 114 1.17 18.68 13.72
C THR A 114 -0.21 18.31 13.14
N TYR A 115 -0.59 17.04 13.08
CA TYR A 115 -1.93 16.61 12.64
C TYR A 115 -3.03 17.22 13.52
N PHE A 116 -2.85 17.19 14.84
CA PHE A 116 -3.82 17.77 15.77
C PHE A 116 -3.83 19.31 15.79
N THR A 117 -2.69 19.97 15.52
CA THR A 117 -2.57 21.45 15.54
C THR A 117 -2.80 22.13 14.18
N ASN A 118 -2.52 21.48 13.04
CA ASN A 118 -2.68 22.07 11.71
C ASN A 118 -4.11 22.08 11.19
N ASN A 119 -5.06 21.43 11.89
CA ASN A 119 -6.49 21.61 11.62
C ASN A 119 -6.94 23.09 11.75
N GLU A 120 -6.09 23.97 12.31
CA GLU A 120 -6.36 25.42 12.43
C GLU A 120 -5.92 26.27 11.21
N LYS A 121 -5.00 25.83 10.33
CA LYS A 121 -4.26 26.76 9.43
C LYS A 121 -4.71 26.83 7.96
N LYS A 122 -5.79 26.16 7.55
CA LYS A 122 -6.30 26.22 6.16
C LYS A 122 -7.10 27.49 5.83
N GLU A 123 -7.04 28.55 6.65
CA GLU A 123 -7.82 29.79 6.44
C GLU A 123 -7.04 30.98 5.85
N SER A 124 -5.73 30.90 5.60
CA SER A 124 -4.99 32.05 5.03
C SER A 124 -4.12 31.68 3.83
N ARG A 125 -4.73 31.72 2.63
CA ARG A 125 -4.16 32.11 1.32
C ARG A 125 -4.93 31.46 0.17
N ILE A 126 -6.18 31.85 -0.05
CA ILE A 126 -6.72 31.93 -1.40
C ILE A 126 -7.42 33.28 -1.54
N SER A 127 -6.88 34.05 -2.48
CA SER A 127 -7.24 35.42 -2.81
C SER A 127 -8.71 35.57 -3.17
N LYS A 128 -9.26 36.73 -2.78
CA LYS A 128 -10.54 37.33 -3.13
C LYS A 128 -11.00 37.00 -4.56
N SER A 129 -12.11 36.26 -4.73
CA SER A 129 -13.27 36.64 -5.55
C SER A 129 -14.35 35.54 -5.60
N ILE A 130 -15.60 35.97 -5.42
CA ILE A 130 -16.87 35.30 -5.77
C ILE A 130 -17.35 34.18 -4.81
N THR A 131 -18.30 34.59 -3.97
CA THR A 131 -19.39 33.84 -3.30
C THR A 131 -19.30 32.30 -3.36
N LYS A 132 -18.64 31.72 -2.36
CA LYS A 132 -18.90 30.34 -1.90
C LYS A 132 -19.26 30.38 -0.41
N PRO A 133 -20.18 29.54 0.09
CA PRO A 133 -20.54 29.54 1.50
C PRO A 133 -19.30 29.24 2.34
N ALA A 134 -19.11 30.01 3.42
CA ALA A 134 -18.00 29.85 4.33
C ALA A 134 -17.98 28.42 4.89
N LEU A 135 -16.91 27.67 4.59
CA LEU A 135 -16.64 26.35 5.16
C LEU A 135 -16.41 26.52 6.67
N LYS A 136 -17.30 25.93 7.48
CA LYS A 136 -17.20 25.95 8.94
C LYS A 136 -16.06 25.04 9.37
N THR A 137 -15.07 25.61 10.07
CA THR A 137 -13.89 24.89 10.56
C THR A 137 -14.27 23.97 11.73
N SER A 138 -13.89 22.69 11.68
CA SER A 138 -14.07 21.77 12.80
C SER A 138 -13.02 22.03 13.87
N SER A 139 -13.40 22.79 14.89
CA SER A 139 -12.66 22.98 16.13
C SER A 139 -12.76 21.74 17.04
N LEU A 140 -12.24 20.58 16.62
CA LEU A 140 -12.36 19.32 17.36
C LEU A 140 -11.51 19.27 18.63
N TYR A 141 -10.27 19.75 18.57
CA TYR A 141 -9.28 19.58 19.64
C TYR A 141 -8.96 20.88 20.35
N LYS A 142 -9.96 21.76 20.51
CA LYS A 142 -9.75 23.07 21.12
C LYS A 142 -9.21 22.88 22.54
N ASP A 143 -7.96 23.26 22.72
CA ASP A 143 -7.29 23.58 23.98
C ASP A 143 -6.71 22.43 24.85
N SER A 144 -7.10 21.16 24.72
CA SER A 144 -6.58 20.07 25.61
C SER A 144 -5.43 19.24 25.02
N LEU A 145 -5.23 19.26 23.69
CA LEU A 145 -4.36 18.28 23.02
C LEU A 145 -2.92 18.75 22.77
N SER A 146 -2.66 20.06 22.86
CA SER A 146 -1.32 20.64 22.66
C SER A 146 -0.32 20.32 23.78
N THR A 147 -0.77 19.75 24.90
CA THR A 147 0.04 19.45 26.09
C THR A 147 0.16 17.95 26.39
N LYS A 148 -0.48 17.07 25.61
CA LYS A 148 -0.44 15.62 25.87
C LYS A 148 0.90 15.01 25.45
N ALA A 149 1.29 13.94 26.15
CA ALA A 149 2.49 13.18 25.86
C ALA A 149 2.38 12.55 24.45
N PRO A 150 3.51 12.34 23.76
CA PRO A 150 3.51 11.80 22.41
C PRO A 150 2.83 10.41 22.34
N ASP A 151 2.96 9.58 23.38
CA ASP A 151 2.28 8.29 23.48
C ASP A 151 0.75 8.41 23.53
N ASP A 152 0.22 9.46 24.17
CA ASP A 152 -1.22 9.71 24.22
C ASP A 152 -1.77 10.17 22.87
N LEU A 153 -0.98 10.94 22.11
CA LEU A 153 -1.32 11.29 20.73
C LEU A 153 -1.42 10.05 19.85
N LEU A 154 -0.50 9.10 20.00
CA LEU A 154 -0.56 7.83 19.28
C LEU A 154 -1.80 7.02 19.65
N ARG A 155 -2.14 6.92 20.94
CA ARG A 155 -3.36 6.23 21.40
C ARG A 155 -4.63 6.85 20.80
N LEU A 156 -4.69 8.18 20.74
CA LEU A 156 -5.81 8.90 20.11
C LEU A 156 -5.89 8.62 18.61
N VAL A 157 -4.77 8.60 17.90
CA VAL A 157 -4.71 8.26 16.47
C VAL A 157 -5.21 6.83 16.23
N ILE A 158 -4.86 5.88 17.10
CA ILE A 158 -5.35 4.50 17.00
C ILE A 158 -6.86 4.46 17.20
N ILE A 159 -7.40 5.19 18.18
CA ILE A 159 -8.85 5.26 18.41
C ILE A 159 -9.56 5.89 17.20
N GLU A 160 -9.07 7.02 16.68
CA GLU A 160 -9.63 7.66 15.47
C GLU A 160 -9.60 6.72 14.26
N HIS A 161 -8.51 5.99 14.07
CA HIS A 161 -8.39 5.02 13.00
C HIS A 161 -9.47 3.95 13.10
N LEU A 162 -9.66 3.36 14.28
CA LEU A 162 -10.68 2.35 14.50
C LEU A 162 -12.10 2.88 14.24
N LEU A 163 -12.37 4.12 14.66
CA LEU A 163 -13.65 4.76 14.37
C LEU A 163 -13.84 4.99 12.87
N ARG A 164 -12.79 5.40 12.15
CA ARG A 164 -12.83 5.58 10.70
C ARG A 164 -13.05 4.25 9.96
N GLU A 165 -12.53 3.14 10.47
CA GLU A 165 -12.73 1.80 9.91
C GLU A 165 -14.05 1.14 10.31
N GLY A 166 -14.87 1.77 11.16
CA GLY A 166 -16.17 1.24 11.58
C GLY A 166 -16.13 0.34 12.82
N HIS A 167 -15.03 0.35 13.57
CA HIS A 167 -14.84 -0.46 14.78
C HIS A 167 -15.14 0.32 16.07
N GLU A 168 -16.35 0.89 16.18
CA GLU A 168 -16.77 1.71 17.33
C GLU A 168 -16.61 0.99 18.67
N SER A 169 -17.06 -0.25 18.77
CA SER A 169 -17.01 -0.99 20.05
C SER A 169 -15.59 -1.09 20.59
N LEU A 170 -14.63 -1.47 19.73
CA LEU A 170 -13.22 -1.56 20.10
C LEU A 170 -12.62 -0.18 20.41
N ALA A 171 -12.99 0.84 19.66
CA ALA A 171 -12.56 2.21 19.90
C ALA A 171 -13.02 2.74 21.26
N VAL A 172 -14.28 2.47 21.63
CA VAL A 172 -14.87 2.83 22.94
C VAL A 172 -14.19 2.08 24.08
N ASP A 173 -13.91 0.78 23.90
CA ASP A 173 -13.17 -0.01 24.89
C ASP A 173 -11.75 0.55 25.09
N LEU A 174 -11.04 0.87 24.01
CA LEU A 174 -9.69 1.45 24.08
C LEU A 174 -9.69 2.86 24.68
N MET A 175 -10.68 3.69 24.35
CA MET A 175 -10.89 4.99 24.99
C MET A 175 -10.96 4.86 26.51
N HIS A 176 -11.80 3.95 27.00
CA HIS A 176 -11.98 3.74 28.44
C HIS A 176 -10.72 3.18 29.10
N ASN A 177 -10.01 2.26 28.42
CA ASN A 177 -8.76 1.67 28.91
C ASN A 177 -7.61 2.68 29.00
N PHE A 178 -7.52 3.60 28.03
CA PHE A 178 -6.51 4.66 28.04
C PHE A 178 -6.90 5.87 28.89
N GLY A 179 -8.14 5.90 29.40
CA GLY A 179 -8.63 6.97 30.28
C GLY A 179 -8.98 8.27 29.55
N PHE A 180 -9.32 8.20 28.26
CA PHE A 180 -9.80 9.36 27.49
C PHE A 180 -11.30 9.56 27.68
N THR A 181 -11.76 10.82 27.58
CA THR A 181 -13.19 11.14 27.55
C THR A 181 -13.75 11.17 26.13
N GLN A 182 -15.08 11.11 26.00
CA GLN A 182 -15.76 11.15 24.68
C GLN A 182 -15.48 12.47 23.94
N GLU A 183 -15.34 13.57 24.68
CA GLU A 183 -15.06 14.91 24.15
C GLU A 183 -13.62 15.01 23.63
N GLU A 184 -12.65 14.38 24.30
CA GLU A 184 -11.24 14.39 23.88
C GLU A 184 -11.02 13.72 22.52
N ILE A 185 -11.83 12.72 22.19
CA ILE A 185 -11.79 12.00 20.91
C ILE A 185 -12.72 12.67 19.88
N GLY A 186 -13.72 13.42 20.33
CA GLY A 186 -14.80 13.90 19.46
C GLY A 186 -15.69 12.76 18.97
N LEU A 187 -15.95 11.76 19.84
CA LEU A 187 -16.62 10.50 19.50
C LEU A 187 -17.95 10.72 18.77
N GLU A 188 -18.72 11.74 19.15
CA GLU A 188 -20.01 12.07 18.52
C GLU A 188 -19.88 12.30 17.01
N LYS A 189 -18.80 12.94 16.54
CA LYS A 189 -18.59 13.20 15.10
C LYS A 189 -18.21 11.92 14.36
N PHE A 190 -17.39 11.09 15.01
CA PHE A 190 -16.93 9.84 14.43
C PHE A 190 -17.98 8.73 14.46
N LYS A 191 -19.01 8.86 15.31
CA LYS A 191 -20.07 7.88 15.44
C LYS A 191 -20.86 7.70 14.13
N GLU A 192 -21.32 8.80 13.54
CA GLU A 192 -22.01 8.75 12.24
C GLU A 192 -21.15 8.09 11.16
N LEU A 193 -19.86 8.46 11.10
CA LEU A 193 -18.89 7.87 10.18
C LEU A 193 -18.73 6.36 10.42
N SER A 194 -18.52 5.96 11.66
CA SER A 194 -18.28 4.57 12.07
C SER A 194 -19.50 3.70 11.80
N ASP A 195 -20.70 4.19 12.12
CA ASP A 195 -21.97 3.53 11.83
C ASP A 195 -22.16 3.34 10.31
N LEU A 196 -21.90 4.38 9.52
CA LEU A 196 -22.01 4.35 8.06
C LEU A 196 -21.02 3.35 7.44
N VAL A 197 -19.76 3.37 7.87
CA VAL A 197 -18.72 2.46 7.37
C VAL A 197 -19.03 1.01 7.76
N SER A 198 -19.38 0.77 9.02
CA SER A 198 -19.64 -0.58 9.53
C SER A 198 -20.90 -1.20 8.91
N SER A 199 -21.98 -0.44 8.76
CA SER A 199 -23.21 -0.91 8.09
C SER A 199 -22.96 -1.24 6.62
N THR A 200 -22.22 -0.37 5.91
CA THR A 200 -21.84 -0.62 4.52
C THR A 200 -20.98 -1.88 4.39
N GLN A 201 -20.02 -2.11 5.29
CA GLN A 201 -19.21 -3.32 5.30
C GLN A 201 -20.01 -4.60 5.59
N ARG A 202 -21.08 -4.51 6.39
CA ARG A 202 -21.99 -5.64 6.68
C ARG A 202 -23.00 -5.91 5.54
N GLY A 203 -23.07 -5.05 4.53
CA GLY A 203 -24.08 -5.12 3.46
C GLY A 203 -25.43 -4.52 3.84
N GLU A 204 -25.51 -3.79 4.95
CA GLU A 204 -26.69 -3.01 5.33
C GLU A 204 -26.67 -1.68 4.57
N LEU A 205 -27.33 -1.63 3.41
CA LEU A 205 -27.25 -0.48 2.50
C LEU A 205 -28.20 0.67 2.85
N GLU A 206 -29.20 0.43 3.71
CA GLU A 206 -30.22 1.43 4.07
C GLU A 206 -29.66 2.67 4.77
N PRO A 207 -28.75 2.56 5.77
CA PRO A 207 -28.10 3.72 6.37
C PRO A 207 -27.33 4.56 5.34
N ALA A 208 -26.65 3.89 4.39
CA ALA A 208 -25.88 4.55 3.34
C ALA A 208 -26.77 5.27 2.31
N LYS A 209 -27.90 4.67 1.92
CA LYS A 209 -28.93 5.29 1.06
C LYS A 209 -29.55 6.52 1.71
N LYS A 210 -29.87 6.44 3.00
CA LYS A 210 -30.41 7.55 3.77
C LYS A 210 -29.40 8.70 3.83
N TRP A 211 -28.17 8.41 4.25
CA TRP A 211 -27.10 9.40 4.32
C TRP A 211 -26.84 10.08 2.97
N LEU A 212 -26.82 9.32 1.87
CA LEU A 212 -26.64 9.87 0.53
C LEU A 212 -27.79 10.80 0.12
N SER A 213 -29.03 10.46 0.48
CA SER A 213 -30.20 11.28 0.17
C SER A 213 -30.16 12.62 0.90
N ASP A 214 -29.76 12.59 2.18
CA ASP A 214 -29.67 13.78 3.03
C ASP A 214 -28.53 14.73 2.59
N ASN A 215 -27.44 14.19 2.02
CA ASN A 215 -26.23 14.94 1.65
C ASN A 215 -26.05 15.15 0.14
N ARG A 216 -27.07 14.80 -0.66
CA ARG A 216 -26.96 14.73 -2.13
C ARG A 216 -26.54 16.04 -2.79
N GLU A 217 -27.12 17.15 -2.34
CA GLU A 217 -26.88 18.48 -2.91
C GLU A 217 -25.45 18.97 -2.67
N GLU A 218 -24.87 18.61 -1.52
CA GLU A 218 -23.52 19.04 -1.13
C GLU A 218 -22.41 18.22 -1.80
N LEU A 219 -22.71 16.96 -2.16
CA LEU A 219 -21.75 16.01 -2.72
C LEU A 219 -21.50 16.19 -4.24
N GLY A 220 -22.43 16.80 -4.98
CA GLY A 220 -22.29 17.05 -6.42
C GLY A 220 -21.99 15.77 -7.22
N ASP A 221 -20.90 15.75 -7.99
CA ASP A 221 -20.51 14.60 -8.81
C ASP A 221 -20.17 13.34 -7.98
N LYS A 222 -19.73 13.50 -6.72
CA LYS A 222 -19.49 12.36 -5.82
C LYS A 222 -20.79 11.64 -5.46
N ALA A 223 -21.93 12.34 -5.47
CA ALA A 223 -23.22 11.72 -5.22
C ALA A 223 -23.51 10.66 -6.29
N LYS A 224 -23.28 10.96 -7.57
CA LYS A 224 -23.48 10.01 -8.69
C LYS A 224 -22.61 8.76 -8.54
N GLN A 225 -21.37 8.92 -8.08
CA GLN A 225 -20.47 7.79 -7.83
C GLN A 225 -20.99 6.90 -6.67
N LEU A 226 -21.50 7.50 -5.60
CA LEU A 226 -22.08 6.76 -4.48
C LEU A 226 -23.42 6.09 -4.87
N GLU A 227 -24.25 6.75 -5.67
CA GLU A 227 -25.48 6.18 -6.24
C GLU A 227 -25.17 4.93 -7.07
N TYR A 228 -24.14 5.00 -7.92
CA TYR A 228 -23.68 3.84 -8.69
C TYR A 228 -23.18 2.70 -7.78
N CYS A 229 -22.34 3.01 -6.79
CA CYS A 229 -21.83 2.00 -5.85
C CYS A 229 -22.96 1.31 -5.09
N LEU A 230 -23.98 2.04 -4.63
CA LEU A 230 -25.13 1.44 -3.97
C LEU A 230 -25.95 0.57 -4.91
N ALA A 231 -26.23 1.02 -6.13
CA ALA A 231 -26.92 0.22 -7.13
C ALA A 231 -26.16 -1.07 -7.49
N LYS A 232 -24.81 -1.00 -7.54
CA LYS A 232 -23.94 -2.16 -7.75
C LYS A 232 -24.06 -3.14 -6.60
N LEU A 233 -24.02 -2.67 -5.36
CA LEU A 233 -24.16 -3.52 -4.18
C LEU A 233 -25.56 -4.14 -4.06
N ASP A 234 -26.62 -3.37 -4.33
CA ASP A 234 -28.00 -3.89 -4.38
C ASP A 234 -28.11 -5.02 -5.40
N PHE A 235 -27.56 -4.83 -6.61
CA PHE A 235 -27.51 -5.86 -7.64
C PHE A 235 -26.74 -7.11 -7.19
N LEU A 236 -25.52 -6.93 -6.67
CA LEU A 236 -24.67 -8.03 -6.22
C LEU A 236 -25.26 -8.78 -5.02
N SER A 237 -25.96 -8.09 -4.13
CA SER A 237 -26.71 -8.70 -3.03
C SER A 237 -27.88 -9.53 -3.58
N THR A 238 -28.65 -8.97 -4.52
CA THR A 238 -29.83 -9.63 -5.09
C THR A 238 -29.47 -10.90 -5.87
N ILE A 239 -28.39 -10.87 -6.68
CA ILE A 239 -27.97 -12.03 -7.50
C ILE A 239 -27.41 -13.18 -6.66
N GLN A 240 -26.87 -12.88 -5.47
CA GLN A 240 -26.26 -13.85 -4.55
C GLN A 240 -27.21 -14.29 -3.41
N THR A 241 -28.39 -13.69 -3.28
CA THR A 241 -29.38 -14.06 -2.24
C THR A 241 -30.16 -15.32 -2.65
N GLU A 242 -30.23 -16.32 -1.76
CA GLU A 242 -31.03 -17.53 -1.96
C GLU A 242 -32.35 -17.47 -1.16
N PRO A 243 -33.51 -17.81 -1.75
CA PRO A 243 -33.74 -18.21 -3.13
C PRO A 243 -33.71 -17.01 -4.09
N VAL A 244 -33.17 -17.23 -5.30
CA VAL A 244 -33.04 -16.14 -6.27
C VAL A 244 -34.41 -15.81 -6.87
N ASN A 245 -34.79 -14.52 -6.80
CA ASN A 245 -35.94 -13.97 -7.50
C ASN A 245 -35.50 -13.24 -8.78
N PRO A 246 -35.69 -13.82 -9.98
CA PRO A 246 -35.26 -13.20 -11.23
C PRO A 246 -35.85 -11.81 -11.47
N SER A 247 -37.07 -11.55 -10.97
CA SER A 247 -37.71 -10.24 -11.11
C SER A 247 -36.97 -9.16 -10.33
N GLU A 248 -36.49 -9.48 -9.13
CA GLU A 248 -35.70 -8.55 -8.31
C GLU A 248 -34.33 -8.31 -8.91
N VAL A 249 -33.66 -9.37 -9.40
CA VAL A 249 -32.35 -9.24 -10.08
C VAL A 249 -32.45 -8.31 -11.29
N ILE A 250 -33.49 -8.47 -12.12
CA ILE A 250 -33.71 -7.61 -13.29
C ILE A 250 -34.04 -6.17 -12.86
N GLN A 251 -34.81 -6.00 -11.78
CA GLN A 251 -35.13 -4.66 -11.26
C GLN A 251 -33.87 -3.94 -10.76
N SER A 252 -33.01 -4.62 -10.01
CA SER A 252 -31.72 -4.07 -9.55
C SER A 252 -30.79 -3.79 -10.74
N ALA A 253 -30.75 -4.66 -11.76
CA ALA A 253 -29.99 -4.42 -12.98
C ALA A 253 -30.47 -3.17 -13.75
N ARG A 254 -31.79 -2.91 -13.77
CA ARG A 254 -32.36 -1.70 -14.40
C ARG A 254 -31.91 -0.41 -13.72
N GLN A 255 -31.66 -0.44 -12.41
CA GLN A 255 -31.15 0.73 -11.67
C GLN A 255 -29.72 1.11 -12.06
N LEU A 256 -28.95 0.18 -12.63
CA LEU A 256 -27.58 0.43 -13.11
C LEU A 256 -27.54 1.06 -14.52
N VAL A 257 -28.61 0.94 -15.31
CA VAL A 257 -28.68 1.42 -16.70
C VAL A 257 -28.33 2.91 -16.86
N PRO A 258 -28.80 3.83 -16.00
CA PRO A 258 -28.44 5.26 -16.10
C PRO A 258 -26.94 5.53 -16.01
N PHE A 259 -26.15 4.61 -15.44
CA PHE A 259 -24.71 4.75 -15.22
C PHE A 259 -23.86 4.01 -16.27
N ALA A 260 -24.49 3.32 -17.22
CA ALA A 260 -23.80 2.47 -18.18
C ALA A 260 -22.84 3.23 -19.10
N SER A 261 -23.11 4.51 -19.41
CA SER A 261 -22.18 5.34 -20.20
C SER A 261 -20.90 5.68 -19.42
N ASP A 262 -21.04 5.92 -18.12
CA ASP A 262 -19.98 6.44 -17.27
C ASP A 262 -19.07 5.30 -16.76
N TYR A 263 -19.65 4.11 -16.56
CA TYR A 263 -18.97 2.91 -16.04
C TYR A 263 -19.12 1.70 -16.97
N SER A 264 -18.99 1.89 -18.28
CA SER A 264 -19.21 0.85 -19.32
C SER A 264 -18.54 -0.49 -19.04
N SER A 265 -17.23 -0.52 -18.79
CA SER A 265 -16.50 -1.77 -18.54
C SER A 265 -16.97 -2.50 -17.28
N ASP A 266 -17.32 -1.78 -16.22
CA ASP A 266 -17.78 -2.39 -14.95
C ASP A 266 -19.24 -2.84 -15.10
N PHE A 267 -20.06 -2.07 -15.81
CA PHE A 267 -21.43 -2.44 -16.16
C PHE A 267 -21.49 -3.70 -17.02
N GLU A 268 -20.67 -3.80 -18.08
CA GLU A 268 -20.58 -5.00 -18.92
C GLU A 268 -20.17 -6.24 -18.10
N HIS A 269 -19.21 -6.08 -17.18
CA HIS A 269 -18.78 -7.14 -16.27
C HIS A 269 -19.91 -7.58 -15.33
N LEU A 270 -20.63 -6.62 -14.73
CA LEU A 270 -21.81 -6.89 -13.88
C LEU A 270 -22.91 -7.61 -14.66
N MET A 271 -23.25 -7.15 -15.86
CA MET A 271 -24.30 -7.78 -16.67
C MET A 271 -23.88 -9.18 -17.15
N GLY A 272 -22.60 -9.42 -17.42
CA GLY A 272 -22.09 -10.75 -17.76
C GLY A 272 -22.31 -11.78 -16.64
N SER A 273 -22.28 -11.35 -15.38
CA SER A 273 -22.54 -12.24 -14.22
C SER A 273 -23.97 -12.82 -14.20
N LEU A 274 -24.92 -12.23 -14.94
CA LEU A 274 -26.30 -12.71 -15.04
C LEU A 274 -26.40 -14.14 -15.59
N VAL A 275 -25.40 -14.62 -16.33
CA VAL A 275 -25.33 -16.01 -16.82
C VAL A 275 -25.25 -17.01 -15.66
N PHE A 276 -24.78 -16.56 -14.49
CA PHE A 276 -24.54 -17.37 -13.30
C PHE A 276 -25.59 -17.14 -12.19
N ILE A 277 -26.74 -16.52 -12.50
CA ILE A 277 -27.87 -16.39 -11.58
C ILE A 277 -28.21 -17.76 -10.97
N GLY A 278 -28.30 -17.82 -9.64
CA GLY A 278 -28.60 -19.06 -8.91
C GLY A 278 -27.40 -19.99 -8.70
N ARG A 279 -26.18 -19.52 -8.98
CA ARG A 279 -24.92 -20.19 -8.60
C ARG A 279 -24.05 -19.23 -7.80
N SER A 280 -23.16 -19.79 -6.97
CA SER A 280 -22.10 -18.99 -6.34
C SER A 280 -21.22 -18.38 -7.43
N LEU A 281 -20.86 -17.10 -7.25
CA LEU A 281 -19.93 -16.41 -8.15
C LEU A 281 -18.47 -16.80 -7.88
N GLU A 282 -18.16 -17.36 -6.71
CA GLU A 282 -16.79 -17.71 -6.28
C GLU A 282 -16.10 -18.69 -7.24
N ASP A 283 -16.86 -19.63 -7.83
CA ASP A 283 -16.35 -20.64 -8.76
C ASP A 283 -16.40 -20.19 -10.24
N THR A 284 -16.60 -18.89 -10.49
CA THR A 284 -16.86 -18.36 -11.84
C THR A 284 -15.80 -17.33 -12.26
N PRO A 285 -15.75 -16.95 -13.55
CA PRO A 285 -14.93 -15.83 -14.01
C PRO A 285 -15.26 -14.48 -13.33
N TYR A 286 -16.36 -14.42 -12.58
CA TYR A 286 -16.86 -13.26 -11.83
C TYR A 286 -16.61 -13.39 -10.32
N ALA A 287 -15.65 -14.21 -9.89
CA ALA A 287 -15.30 -14.37 -8.47
C ALA A 287 -14.89 -13.06 -7.78
N ASP A 288 -14.45 -12.06 -8.54
CA ASP A 288 -14.17 -10.71 -8.03
C ASP A 288 -15.43 -9.92 -7.64
N LEU A 289 -16.60 -10.31 -8.13
CA LEU A 289 -17.91 -9.75 -7.78
C LEU A 289 -18.59 -10.45 -6.60
N ALA A 290 -18.01 -11.56 -6.13
CA ALA A 290 -18.55 -12.28 -4.97
C ALA A 290 -18.49 -11.39 -3.72
N LEU A 291 -19.62 -11.27 -3.04
CA LEU A 291 -19.69 -10.58 -1.75
C LEU A 291 -19.30 -11.58 -0.66
N PRO A 292 -18.51 -11.18 0.36
CA PRO A 292 -18.24 -12.03 1.52
C PRO A 292 -19.57 -12.35 2.22
N ILE A 293 -20.07 -13.56 2.02
CA ILE A 293 -21.36 -13.99 2.55
C ILE A 293 -21.25 -14.07 4.08
N ASN A 294 -22.16 -13.43 4.82
CA ASN A 294 -22.29 -13.64 6.27
C ASN A 294 -22.49 -15.14 6.55
N PRO A 295 -21.66 -15.78 7.40
CA PRO A 295 -21.68 -17.23 7.58
C PRO A 295 -22.90 -17.66 8.39
N THR A 296 -23.98 -18.06 7.71
CA THR A 296 -25.06 -18.87 8.32
C THR A 296 -25.33 -20.19 7.61
N LYS A 297 -24.39 -20.65 6.77
CA LYS A 297 -24.35 -22.06 6.34
C LYS A 297 -22.99 -22.66 6.66
N VAL A 298 -22.91 -23.23 7.85
CA VAL A 298 -22.07 -24.40 8.10
C VAL A 298 -22.46 -25.49 7.11
N SER A 299 -21.55 -25.85 6.21
CA SER A 299 -21.43 -27.22 5.73
C SER A 299 -19.98 -27.64 5.93
N PRO A 300 -19.74 -28.82 6.53
CA PRO A 300 -18.42 -29.22 6.97
C PRO A 300 -17.67 -29.76 5.77
N GLU A 301 -16.55 -29.14 5.39
CA GLU A 301 -15.42 -29.80 4.74
C GLU A 301 -14.37 -28.75 4.39
N SER A 302 -13.46 -28.51 5.32
CA SER A 302 -12.02 -28.29 5.09
C SER A 302 -11.34 -28.01 6.41
N SER A 303 -11.47 -28.95 7.35
CA SER A 303 -10.46 -29.09 8.39
C SER A 303 -9.22 -29.68 7.75
N GLN A 304 -8.31 -28.87 7.21
CA GLN A 304 -6.92 -29.29 7.10
C GLN A 304 -5.95 -28.17 7.52
N VAL A 305 -5.60 -28.25 8.80
CA VAL A 305 -4.22 -28.23 9.29
C VAL A 305 -3.43 -26.93 9.08
N ILE A 306 -3.60 -26.03 10.05
CA ILE A 306 -2.49 -25.20 10.53
C ILE A 306 -1.47 -26.16 11.16
N LYS A 307 -0.34 -26.37 10.49
CA LYS A 307 0.86 -26.95 11.10
C LYS A 307 1.92 -25.88 11.18
N ASN A 308 2.12 -25.40 12.41
CA ASN A 308 3.35 -24.78 12.87
C ASN A 308 4.53 -25.72 12.57
N GLY A 309 5.61 -25.15 12.03
CA GLY A 309 6.84 -25.88 11.77
C GLY A 309 8.02 -24.94 11.66
N ASN A 310 8.63 -24.60 12.80
CA ASN A 310 10.02 -24.17 12.84
C ASN A 310 10.89 -25.23 12.15
N GLY A 311 11.68 -24.83 11.17
CA GLY A 311 12.64 -25.70 10.50
C GLY A 311 13.40 -24.96 9.41
N PHE A 312 14.43 -24.21 9.79
CA PHE A 312 15.42 -23.69 8.87
C PHE A 312 16.48 -24.79 8.62
N THR A 313 16.42 -25.44 7.46
CA THR A 313 17.51 -26.23 6.90
C THR A 313 17.91 -25.62 5.56
N THR A 314 19.21 -25.48 5.38
CA THR A 314 19.90 -24.97 4.21
C THR A 314 19.73 -25.91 3.01
N ASP A 315 19.66 -25.35 1.80
CA ASP A 315 20.59 -25.64 0.69
C ASP A 315 20.03 -25.09 -0.64
N ASP A 316 20.77 -24.09 -1.13
CA ASP A 316 21.16 -23.70 -2.49
C ASP A 316 20.40 -24.07 -3.80
N GLU A 317 20.40 -23.02 -4.65
CA GLU A 317 20.57 -22.96 -6.11
C GLU A 317 19.36 -23.05 -7.08
N ASN A 318 19.13 -21.87 -7.69
CA ASN A 318 18.90 -21.59 -9.12
C ASN A 318 17.63 -22.11 -9.82
N THR A 319 16.71 -21.19 -10.16
CA THR A 319 16.49 -20.67 -11.53
C THR A 319 15.33 -19.65 -11.52
N LEU A 320 15.62 -18.35 -11.57
CA LEU A 320 14.60 -17.31 -11.79
C LEU A 320 14.79 -16.67 -13.17
N SER A 321 13.99 -17.16 -14.11
CA SER A 321 13.69 -16.49 -15.38
C SER A 321 12.83 -15.27 -15.08
N ALA A 322 13.36 -14.09 -15.38
CA ALA A 322 12.66 -12.82 -15.31
C ALA A 322 11.48 -12.79 -16.28
N SER A 323 10.32 -12.37 -15.77
CA SER A 323 9.20 -11.86 -16.57
C SER A 323 8.50 -10.74 -15.78
N PRO A 324 7.90 -9.78 -16.49
CA PRO A 324 7.72 -8.43 -15.99
C PRO A 324 6.63 -8.36 -14.92
N ILE A 325 6.87 -7.50 -13.93
CA ILE A 325 6.01 -7.18 -12.80
C ILE A 325 4.63 -6.75 -13.31
N THR A 326 3.72 -7.71 -13.46
CA THR A 326 2.29 -7.48 -13.64
C THR A 326 1.65 -7.37 -12.27
N LYS A 327 1.14 -6.17 -11.99
CA LYS A 327 -0.03 -5.89 -11.14
C LYS A 327 -0.10 -6.74 -9.86
N HIS A 328 0.46 -6.22 -8.76
CA HIS A 328 -0.01 -6.59 -7.43
C HIS A 328 -1.50 -6.24 -7.33
N LYS A 329 -2.35 -7.23 -7.60
CA LYS A 329 -3.74 -7.29 -7.19
C LYS A 329 -3.69 -7.38 -5.67
N THR A 330 -4.01 -6.28 -4.99
CA THR A 330 -4.26 -6.29 -3.54
C THR A 330 -5.23 -7.42 -3.24
N GLU A 331 -4.80 -8.35 -2.40
CA GLU A 331 -5.66 -9.40 -1.85
C GLU A 331 -6.90 -8.75 -1.23
N GLY A 332 -8.09 -9.17 -1.65
CA GLY A 332 -9.31 -9.08 -0.83
C GLY A 332 -10.12 -7.78 -0.79
N THR A 333 -9.94 -6.80 -1.68
CA THR A 333 -10.89 -5.66 -1.73
C THR A 333 -12.19 -6.07 -2.43
N ASN A 334 -13.16 -6.56 -1.66
CA ASN A 334 -14.51 -6.81 -2.15
C ASN A 334 -15.28 -5.49 -2.38
N ALA A 335 -16.39 -5.55 -3.11
CA ALA A 335 -17.18 -4.36 -3.46
C ALA A 335 -17.73 -3.60 -2.22
N LEU A 336 -17.99 -4.29 -1.10
CA LEU A 336 -18.47 -3.65 0.15
C LEU A 336 -17.37 -2.79 0.78
N THR A 337 -16.13 -3.31 0.83
CA THR A 337 -14.98 -2.56 1.32
C THR A 337 -14.67 -1.35 0.45
N GLU A 338 -14.78 -1.48 -0.88
CA GLU A 338 -14.61 -0.34 -1.79
C GLU A 338 -15.67 0.74 -1.56
N ALA A 339 -16.95 0.35 -1.48
CA ALA A 339 -18.04 1.27 -1.18
C ALA A 339 -17.87 1.94 0.19
N ALA A 340 -17.54 1.17 1.23
CA ALA A 340 -17.32 1.70 2.56
C ALA A 340 -16.19 2.74 2.58
N ASN A 341 -15.10 2.52 1.84
CA ASN A 341 -14.02 3.50 1.70
C ASN A 341 -14.45 4.77 0.97
N LEU A 342 -15.33 4.67 -0.03
CA LEU A 342 -15.89 5.84 -0.72
C LEU A 342 -16.83 6.64 0.20
N PHE A 343 -17.72 5.96 0.92
CA PHE A 343 -18.58 6.60 1.93
C PHE A 343 -17.75 7.24 3.04
N LYS A 344 -16.71 6.56 3.54
CA LYS A 344 -15.76 7.09 4.51
C LYS A 344 -15.15 8.41 4.04
N ALA A 345 -14.62 8.45 2.83
CA ALA A 345 -14.00 9.66 2.28
C ALA A 345 -15.01 10.82 2.12
N CYS A 346 -16.22 10.54 1.67
CA CYS A 346 -17.27 11.56 1.52
C CYS A 346 -17.79 12.06 2.88
N CYS A 347 -17.98 11.16 3.84
CA CYS A 347 -18.43 11.49 5.19
C CYS A 347 -17.37 12.24 5.98
N CYS A 348 -16.08 11.89 5.86
CA CYS A 348 -14.98 12.67 6.44
C CYS A 348 -15.00 14.11 5.92
N TYR A 349 -15.17 14.30 4.60
CA TYR A 349 -15.27 15.63 4.01
C TYR A 349 -16.46 16.42 4.55
N HIS A 350 -17.65 15.80 4.66
CA HIS A 350 -18.86 16.43 5.19
C HIS A 350 -18.71 16.83 6.67
N LEU A 351 -18.14 15.94 7.49
CA LEU A 351 -17.91 16.16 8.92
C LEU A 351 -16.70 17.08 9.21
N ASN A 352 -16.05 17.60 8.16
CA ASN A 352 -14.80 18.37 8.22
C ASN A 352 -13.67 17.63 8.97
N LEU A 353 -13.69 16.30 8.95
CA LEU A 353 -12.60 15.49 9.46
C LEU A 353 -11.42 15.52 8.48
N SER A 354 -10.21 15.32 8.99
CA SER A 354 -9.05 15.19 8.10
C SER A 354 -9.25 14.03 7.13
N ASP A 355 -9.02 14.28 5.83
CA ASP A 355 -9.03 13.28 4.77
C ASP A 355 -7.86 12.29 4.90
N THR A 356 -6.82 12.65 5.68
CA THR A 356 -5.64 11.82 5.88
C THR A 356 -5.72 11.12 7.22
N ASP A 357 -5.72 9.79 7.21
CA ASP A 357 -5.50 8.98 8.39
C ASP A 357 -3.99 8.88 8.68
N PRO A 358 -3.49 9.41 9.82
CA PRO A 358 -2.07 9.40 10.14
C PRO A 358 -1.50 7.98 10.22
N LEU A 359 -2.25 7.02 10.76
CA LEU A 359 -1.79 5.66 10.94
C LEU A 359 -1.66 4.95 9.59
N LEU A 360 -2.67 5.08 8.73
CA LEU A 360 -2.62 4.50 7.39
C LEU A 360 -1.54 5.14 6.53
N THR A 361 -1.31 6.45 6.69
CA THR A 361 -0.27 7.19 5.98
C THR A 361 1.13 6.72 6.40
N ALA A 362 1.37 6.58 7.70
CA ALA A 362 2.62 6.07 8.24
C ALA A 362 2.86 4.62 7.81
N PHE A 363 1.85 3.75 7.94
CA PHE A 363 1.93 2.35 7.54
C PHE A 363 2.21 2.17 6.04
N SER A 364 1.50 2.91 5.18
CA SER A 364 1.70 2.87 3.73
C SER A 364 3.10 3.33 3.32
N SER A 365 3.61 4.36 4.02
CA SER A 365 4.97 4.86 3.80
C SER A 365 6.02 3.84 4.24
N GLY A 366 5.82 3.21 5.40
CA GLY A 366 6.65 2.13 5.91
C GLY A 366 6.71 0.93 4.97
N CYS A 367 5.57 0.43 4.51
CA CYS A 367 5.49 -0.73 3.61
C CYS A 367 6.26 -0.53 2.29
N ARG A 368 6.27 0.68 1.74
CA ARG A 368 7.05 1.01 0.53
C ARG A 368 8.55 0.86 0.74
N VAL A 369 9.04 1.21 1.92
CA VAL A 369 10.47 1.25 2.22
C VAL A 369 10.97 -0.08 2.80
N LEU A 370 10.15 -0.79 3.58
CA LEU A 370 10.56 -1.99 4.33
C LEU A 370 11.07 -3.12 3.42
N THR A 371 10.37 -3.41 2.33
CA THR A 371 10.73 -4.48 1.38
C THR A 371 12.10 -4.21 0.73
N ARG A 372 12.36 -2.95 0.40
CA ARG A 372 13.63 -2.52 -0.20
C ARG A 372 14.75 -2.49 0.83
N LEU A 373 14.48 -2.03 2.05
CA LEU A 373 15.42 -2.07 3.18
C LEU A 373 15.87 -3.50 3.48
N HIS A 374 14.93 -4.45 3.54
CA HIS A 374 15.25 -5.86 3.79
C HIS A 374 16.09 -6.48 2.66
N SER A 375 15.76 -6.16 1.42
CA SER A 375 16.53 -6.61 0.25
C SER A 375 17.97 -6.07 0.28
N LEU A 376 18.13 -4.80 0.65
CA LEU A 376 19.41 -4.14 0.79
C LEU A 376 20.22 -4.67 1.98
N GLN A 377 19.59 -4.93 3.11
CA GLN A 377 20.25 -5.54 4.27
C GLN A 377 20.77 -6.95 3.94
N ARG A 378 20.01 -7.73 3.16
CA ARG A 378 20.48 -9.02 2.63
C ARG A 378 21.67 -8.83 1.68
N ALA A 379 21.60 -7.89 0.74
CA ALA A 379 22.71 -7.60 -0.18
C ALA A 379 23.98 -7.17 0.56
N ILE A 380 23.86 -6.30 1.56
CA ILE A 380 24.98 -5.86 2.41
C ILE A 380 25.57 -7.03 3.20
N ALA A 381 24.74 -7.89 3.77
CA ALA A 381 25.22 -9.08 4.47
C ALA A 381 25.99 -10.05 3.57
N CYS A 382 25.69 -10.07 2.27
CA CYS A 382 26.46 -10.81 1.26
C CYS A 382 27.76 -10.11 0.85
N LEU A 383 27.86 -8.79 1.01
CA LEU A 383 29.07 -8.01 0.71
C LEU A 383 30.03 -7.89 1.90
N SER A 384 29.53 -8.06 3.13
CA SER A 384 30.34 -7.99 4.36
C SER A 384 30.95 -9.32 4.78
N LYS A 385 30.54 -10.43 4.15
CA LYS A 385 31.20 -11.74 4.21
C LYS A 385 32.18 -11.87 3.06
#